data_AF-A0A6I2GJN4-F1
#
_entry.id   AF-A0A6I2GJN4-F1
#
_cell.length_a   1.000
_cell.length_b   1.000
_cell.length_c   1.000
_cell.angle_alpha   90.00
_cell.angle_beta   90.00
_cell.angle_gamma   90.00
#
_symmetry.space_group_name_H-M   'P 1'
#
loop_
_entity.id
_entity.type
_entity.pdbx_description
1 polymer ?
#
loop_
_entity_poly.entity_id
_entity_poly.type
_entity_poly.pdbx_seq_one_letter_code
_entity_poly.pdbx_strand_id
1 'polypeptide(L)'
;MARPRKASAGFSPTLTPALTQWAEALGEAVGRGVARGINAGVAGVGLGGGMPGARRRGRPPKAVSGGPVPADRRCQEPGCDREARSKGLCSAHYQARRRAELAKQA
;
A
#
# COMPACT_ATOMS: atom_id res chain seq x y z
N MET A 1 29.90 43.86 -27.59
CA MET A 1 30.28 44.30 -26.24
C MET A 1 29.85 43.23 -25.26
N ALA A 2 30.77 42.46 -24.68
CA ALA A 2 30.46 41.34 -23.79
C ALA A 2 30.10 41.86 -22.39
N ARG A 3 28.95 41.42 -21.84
CA ARG A 3 28.54 41.74 -20.47
C ARG A 3 29.49 41.06 -19.47
N PRO A 4 30.01 41.78 -18.45
CA PRO A 4 30.82 41.14 -17.42
C PRO A 4 29.95 40.20 -16.57
N ARG A 5 30.44 38.99 -16.33
CA ARG A 5 29.78 38.00 -15.47
C ARG A 5 30.04 38.40 -14.02
N LYS A 6 28.97 38.67 -13.26
CA LYS A 6 29.05 38.96 -11.81
C LYS A 6 29.67 37.76 -11.08
N ALA A 7 30.76 37.98 -10.34
CA ALA A 7 31.34 36.99 -9.47
C ALA A 7 30.37 36.64 -8.32
N SER A 8 30.08 35.35 -8.13
CA SER A 8 29.35 34.84 -6.98
C SER A 8 30.28 34.85 -5.76
N ALA A 9 30.06 35.79 -4.84
CA ALA A 9 30.67 35.76 -3.52
C ALA A 9 30.25 34.46 -2.80
N GLY A 10 31.24 33.73 -2.27
CA GLY A 10 31.04 32.45 -1.59
C GLY A 10 30.11 32.61 -0.39
N PHE A 11 28.95 31.96 -0.46
CA PHE A 11 28.04 31.80 0.67
C PHE A 11 28.50 30.57 1.45
N SER A 12 29.10 30.78 2.62
CA SER A 12 29.34 29.72 3.61
C SER A 12 28.25 29.81 4.66
N PRO A 13 27.18 29.00 4.59
CA PRO A 13 26.20 28.99 5.67
C PRO A 13 26.82 28.31 6.89
N THR A 14 27.09 29.07 7.93
CA THR A 14 27.11 28.52 9.28
C THR A 14 25.69 28.08 9.60
N LEU A 15 25.44 26.77 9.50
CA LEU A 15 24.11 26.21 9.74
C LEU A 15 23.71 26.45 11.21
N THR A 16 22.43 26.72 11.43
CA THR A 16 21.90 26.88 12.79
C THR A 16 22.00 25.56 13.55
N PRO A 17 22.17 25.60 14.89
CA PRO A 17 22.30 24.38 15.69
C PRO A 17 21.09 23.44 15.56
N ALA A 18 19.90 23.97 15.31
CA ALA A 18 18.69 23.18 15.05
C ALA A 18 18.76 22.41 13.72
N LEU A 19 19.34 23.01 12.68
CA LEU A 19 19.50 22.36 11.38
C LEU A 19 20.60 21.29 11.43
N THR A 20 21.68 21.55 12.17
CA THR A 20 22.74 20.56 12.41
C THR A 20 22.19 19.37 13.19
N GLN A 21 21.45 19.60 14.27
CA GLN A 21 20.82 18.54 15.06
C GLN A 21 19.81 17.71 14.24
N TRP A 22 19.05 18.36 13.35
CA TRP A 22 18.17 17.65 12.42
C TRP A 22 18.96 16.81 11.41
N ALA A 23 20.07 17.33 10.86
CA ALA A 23 20.93 16.60 9.91
C ALA A 23 21.63 15.41 10.58
N GLU A 24 22.10 15.56 11.82
CA GLU A 24 22.69 14.49 12.62
C GLU A 24 21.67 13.38 12.94
N ALA A 25 20.46 13.76 13.36
CA ALA A 25 19.38 12.81 13.62
C ALA A 25 18.98 12.00 12.37
N LEU A 26 18.98 12.65 11.20
CA LEU A 26 18.79 11.95 9.92
C LEU A 26 19.96 11.02 9.59
N GLY A 27 21.21 11.48 9.80
CA GLY A 27 22.41 10.67 9.60
C GLY A 27 22.41 9.41 10.46
N GLU A 28 22.04 9.52 11.75
CA GLU A 28 21.91 8.37 12.65
C GLU A 28 20.77 7.43 12.27
N ALA A 29 19.65 7.97 11.79
CA ALA A 29 18.52 7.15 11.33
C ALA A 29 18.88 6.36 10.07
N VAL A 30 19.55 7.00 9.10
CA VAL A 30 20.06 6.37 7.88
C VAL A 30 21.15 5.36 8.22
N GLY A 31 22.11 5.71 9.08
CA GLY A 31 23.20 4.84 9.52
C GLY A 31 22.71 3.58 10.23
N ARG A 32 21.72 3.70 11.13
CA ARG A 32 21.06 2.54 11.76
C ARG A 32 20.32 1.67 10.75
N GLY A 33 19.73 2.28 9.72
CA GLY A 33 19.11 1.57 8.60
C GLY A 33 20.13 0.77 7.76
N VAL A 34 21.27 1.38 7.42
CA VAL A 34 22.37 0.75 6.67
C VAL A 34 23.00 -0.39 7.46
N ALA A 35 23.28 -0.19 8.76
CA ALA A 35 23.84 -1.23 9.62
C ALA A 35 22.90 -2.45 9.74
N ARG A 36 21.59 -2.23 9.86
CA ARG A 36 20.59 -3.31 9.82
C ARG A 36 20.55 -4.01 8.47
N GLY A 37 20.66 -3.27 7.37
CA GLY A 37 20.68 -3.83 6.01
C GLY A 37 21.91 -4.70 5.72
N ILE A 38 23.08 -4.34 6.27
CA ILE A 38 24.30 -5.15 6.16
C ILE A 38 24.15 -6.45 6.97
N ASN A 39 23.62 -6.37 8.18
CA ASN A 39 23.51 -7.54 9.08
C ASN A 39 22.37 -8.49 8.71
N ALA A 40 21.28 -7.99 8.10
CA ALA A 40 20.13 -8.78 7.67
C ALA A 40 20.21 -9.27 6.22
N GLY A 41 21.25 -8.88 5.47
CA GLY A 41 21.40 -9.17 4.05
C GLY A 41 20.65 -8.16 3.16
N VAL A 42 21.29 -7.75 2.05
CA VAL A 42 20.81 -6.73 1.11
C VAL A 42 19.56 -7.11 0.29
N ALA A 43 18.85 -8.17 0.67
CA ALA A 43 17.60 -8.59 0.02
C ALA A 43 16.47 -7.55 0.13
N GLY A 44 16.62 -6.52 0.98
CA GLY A 44 15.67 -5.41 1.13
C GLY A 44 16.02 -4.13 0.38
N VAL A 45 17.16 -4.05 -0.33
CA VAL A 45 17.59 -2.82 -1.03
C VAL A 45 17.43 -2.99 -2.54
N GLY A 46 16.20 -3.23 -2.97
CA GLY A 46 15.82 -3.00 -4.36
C GLY A 46 15.53 -1.52 -4.56
N LEU A 47 16.31 -0.82 -5.40
CA LEU A 47 16.00 0.52 -5.93
C LEU A 47 14.85 0.47 -6.96
N GLY A 48 13.83 -0.34 -6.69
CA GLY A 48 12.67 -0.55 -7.53
C GLY A 48 11.69 -1.46 -6.81
N GLY A 49 10.53 -0.92 -6.45
CA GLY A 49 9.36 -1.70 -6.06
C GLY A 49 8.92 -1.55 -4.59
N GLY A 50 8.08 -0.54 -4.35
CA GLY A 50 7.07 -0.55 -3.28
C GLY A 50 7.57 -0.27 -1.86
N MET A 51 7.14 0.87 -1.31
CA MET A 51 7.06 1.08 0.14
C MET A 51 6.49 -0.18 0.83
N PRO A 52 7.10 -0.71 1.91
CA PRO A 52 6.43 -1.73 2.71
C PRO A 52 5.17 -1.08 3.28
N GLY A 53 4.05 -1.62 2.84
CA GLY A 53 2.72 -1.04 2.93
C GLY A 53 2.51 -0.11 4.13
N ALA A 54 2.27 1.17 3.81
CA ALA A 54 1.21 1.88 4.48
C ALA A 54 0.02 0.91 4.50
N ARG A 55 -0.18 0.22 5.62
CA ARG A 55 -1.42 -0.47 5.91
C ARG A 55 -2.45 0.64 5.83
N ARG A 56 -3.07 0.81 4.66
CA ARG A 56 -4.26 1.62 4.51
C ARG A 56 -5.13 1.18 5.68
N ARG A 57 -5.56 2.12 6.52
CA ARG A 57 -6.63 1.89 7.48
C ARG A 57 -7.78 1.34 6.65
N GLY A 58 -7.84 0.03 6.64
CA GLY A 58 -8.44 -0.77 5.60
C GLY A 58 -8.78 -2.04 6.33
N ARG A 59 -10.07 -2.36 6.27
CA ARG A 59 -10.70 -3.50 6.92
C ARG A 59 -9.72 -4.69 6.86
N PRO A 60 -9.27 -5.26 7.99
CA PRO A 60 -8.46 -6.46 7.95
C PRO A 60 -9.19 -7.50 7.07
N PRO A 61 -8.47 -8.29 6.26
CA PRO A 61 -9.08 -9.35 5.48
C PRO A 61 -9.91 -10.18 6.45
N LYS A 62 -11.20 -10.34 6.15
CA LYS A 62 -12.13 -11.06 7.01
C LYS A 62 -11.54 -12.47 7.12
N ALA A 63 -10.91 -12.77 8.26
CA ALA A 63 -10.31 -14.07 8.53
C ALA A 63 -11.38 -15.09 8.15
N VAL A 64 -11.07 -15.89 7.12
CA VAL A 64 -12.00 -16.83 6.51
C VAL A 64 -12.47 -17.71 7.66
N SER A 65 -13.68 -17.45 8.14
CA SER A 65 -14.24 -18.14 9.29
C SER A 65 -14.60 -19.53 8.76
N GLY A 66 -13.59 -20.40 8.76
CA GLY A 66 -13.53 -21.65 8.01
C GLY A 66 -14.39 -22.73 8.63
N GLY A 67 -15.71 -22.53 8.60
CA GLY A 67 -16.70 -23.59 8.76
C GLY A 67 -17.45 -23.80 7.44
N PRO A 68 -17.87 -25.03 7.12
CA PRO A 68 -18.76 -25.26 5.98
C PRO A 68 -20.05 -24.44 6.15
N VAL A 69 -20.43 -23.71 5.11
CA VAL A 69 -21.64 -22.90 5.11
C VAL A 69 -22.86 -23.82 5.28
N PRO A 70 -23.75 -23.57 6.26
CA PRO A 70 -24.97 -24.35 6.44
C PRO A 70 -25.81 -24.31 5.16
N ALA A 71 -26.44 -25.43 4.80
CA ALA A 71 -27.15 -25.59 3.52
C ALA A 71 -28.18 -24.48 3.26
N ASP A 72 -28.85 -24.00 4.31
CA ASP A 72 -29.81 -22.90 4.28
C ASP A 72 -29.22 -21.56 3.80
N ARG A 73 -27.92 -21.34 4.01
CA ARG A 73 -27.21 -20.12 3.62
C ARG A 73 -26.32 -20.30 2.39
N ARG A 74 -26.51 -21.37 1.62
CA ARG A 74 -25.76 -21.56 0.36
C ARG A 74 -26.38 -20.76 -0.76
N CYS A 75 -25.54 -20.42 -1.73
CA CYS A 75 -25.99 -19.83 -2.98
C CYS A 75 -27.00 -20.76 -3.67
N GLN A 76 -28.10 -20.20 -4.15
CA GLN A 76 -29.15 -20.94 -4.85
C GLN A 76 -28.73 -21.45 -6.24
N GLU A 77 -27.63 -20.93 -6.78
CA GLU A 77 -27.07 -21.41 -8.05
C GLU A 77 -26.56 -22.86 -7.93
N PRO A 78 -26.95 -23.76 -8.86
CA PRO A 78 -26.49 -25.14 -8.86
C PRO A 78 -24.97 -25.23 -8.93
N GLY A 79 -24.38 -26.07 -8.08
CA GLY A 79 -22.92 -26.24 -8.01
C GLY A 79 -22.17 -25.12 -7.29
N CYS A 80 -22.85 -24.24 -6.55
CA CYS A 80 -22.21 -23.18 -5.79
C CYS A 80 -22.28 -23.37 -4.27
N ASP A 81 -21.19 -23.83 -3.66
CA ASP A 81 -21.08 -24.01 -2.20
C ASP A 81 -20.73 -22.73 -1.42
N ARG A 82 -20.79 -21.56 -2.07
CA ARG A 82 -20.48 -20.27 -1.43
C ARG A 82 -21.65 -19.78 -0.59
N GLU A 83 -21.33 -19.02 0.46
CA GLU A 83 -22.33 -18.35 1.30
C GLU A 83 -23.17 -17.35 0.48
N ALA A 84 -24.49 -17.49 0.55
CA ALA A 84 -25.44 -16.51 0.08
C ALA A 84 -25.33 -15.25 0.93
N ARG A 85 -25.07 -14.12 0.27
CA ARG A 85 -24.91 -12.82 0.93
C ARG A 85 -26.15 -11.96 0.75
N SER A 86 -26.83 -12.09 -0.39
CA SER A 86 -28.01 -11.27 -0.71
C SER A 86 -28.88 -11.96 -1.76
N LYS A 87 -30.20 -11.86 -1.61
CA LYS A 87 -31.19 -12.47 -2.54
C LYS A 87 -30.94 -13.95 -2.83
N GLY A 88 -30.45 -14.72 -1.85
CA GLY A 88 -30.11 -16.13 -2.03
C GLY A 88 -28.87 -16.42 -2.90
N LEU A 89 -28.11 -15.39 -3.29
CA LEU A 89 -26.93 -15.52 -4.15
C LEU A 89 -25.65 -15.17 -3.41
N CYS A 90 -24.55 -15.85 -3.78
CA CYS A 90 -23.22 -15.42 -3.37
C CYS A 90 -22.88 -14.06 -3.99
N SER A 91 -21.88 -13.37 -3.44
CA SER A 91 -21.47 -12.05 -3.93
C SER A 91 -21.14 -12.05 -5.44
N ALA A 92 -20.52 -13.10 -5.94
CA ALA A 92 -20.17 -13.22 -7.36
C ALA A 92 -21.41 -13.36 -8.25
N HIS A 93 -22.34 -14.26 -7.92
CA HIS A 93 -23.55 -14.49 -8.70
C HIS A 93 -24.54 -13.32 -8.61
N TYR A 94 -24.64 -12.68 -7.44
CA TYR A 94 -25.42 -11.45 -7.30
C TYR A 94 -24.92 -10.35 -8.25
N GLN A 95 -23.61 -10.14 -8.34
CA GLN A 95 -23.03 -9.13 -9.23
C GLN A 95 -23.15 -9.50 -10.71
N ALA A 96 -23.02 -10.78 -11.06
CA ALA A 96 -23.28 -11.26 -12.42
C ALA A 96 -24.73 -11.00 -12.82
N ARG A 97 -25.69 -11.37 -11.96
CA ARG A 97 -27.12 -11.17 -12.19
C ARG A 97 -27.48 -9.69 -12.30
N ARG A 98 -26.93 -8.86 -11.41
CA ARG A 98 -27.13 -7.40 -11.45
C ARG A 98 -26.64 -6.79 -12.77
N ARG A 99 -25.46 -7.18 -13.25
CA ARG A 99 -24.94 -6.71 -14.54
C ARG A 99 -25.83 -7.16 -15.71
N ALA A 100 -26.29 -8.41 -15.68
CA ALA A 100 -27.21 -8.92 -16.70
C ALA A 100 -28.57 -8.21 -16.68
N GLU A 101 -29.11 -7.90 -15.49
CA GLU A 101 -30.34 -7.11 -15.33
C GLU A 101 -30.17 -5.70 -15.91
N LEU A 102 -29.06 -5.02 -15.62
CA LEU A 102 -28.77 -3.69 -16.16
C LEU A 102 -28.59 -3.71 -17.69
N ALA A 103 -27.92 -4.73 -18.24
CA ALA A 103 -27.72 -4.87 -19.68
C ALA A 103 -29.02 -5.12 -20.46
N LYS A 104 -30.05 -5.66 -19.81
CA LYS A 104 -31.40 -5.83 -20.39
C LYS A 104 -32.25 -4.57 -20.31
N GLN A 105 -31.85 -3.61 -19.47
CA GLN A 105 -32.56 -2.35 -19.24
C GLN A 105 -31.99 -1.20 -20.08
N ALA A 106 -30.89 -1.43 -20.80
CA ALA A 106 -30.29 -0.53 -21.77
C ALA A 106 -30.73 -0.93 -23.18
#